data_AF-A0A426VPP0-F1
#
_entry.id   AF-A0A426VPP0-F1
#
_cell.length_a   1.000
_cell.length_b   1.000
_cell.length_c   1.000
_cell.angle_alpha   90.00
_cell.angle_beta   90.00
_cell.angle_gamma   90.00
#
_symmetry.space_group_name_H-M   'P 1'
#
loop_
_entity.id
_entity.type
_entity.pdbx_description
1 polymer ?
#
loop_
_entity_poly.entity_id
_entity_poly.type
_entity_poly.pdbx_seq_one_letter_code
_entity_poly.pdbx_strand_id
1 'polypeptide(L)' 'MGIVKISDELHDEVREASTVMSRSINAQAEFWMKVGRLAEENPTMTFIEIIAAERQRVKAREYQGK' A
#
# COMPACT_ATOMS: atom_id res chain seq x y z
N MET A 1 -18.75 6.59 -2.73
CA MET A 1 -17.50 5.85 -2.96
C MET A 1 -17.71 4.92 -4.14
N GLY A 2 -16.82 4.88 -5.13
CA GLY A 2 -16.89 3.88 -6.20
C GLY A 2 -16.46 2.51 -5.67
N ILE A 3 -17.19 1.45 -6.02
CA ILE A 3 -16.83 0.07 -5.65
C ILE A 3 -15.91 -0.47 -6.73
N VAL A 4 -14.69 -0.87 -6.35
CA VAL A 4 -13.77 -1.61 -7.22
C VAL A 4 -14.00 -3.09 -6.98
N LYS A 5 -14.37 -3.83 -8.03
CA LYS A 5 -14.48 -5.28 -7.98
C LYS A 5 -13.12 -5.91 -8.26
N ILE A 6 -12.77 -6.94 -7.50
CA ILE A 6 -11.60 -7.79 -7.69
C ILE A 6 -12.07 -9.24 -7.82
N SER A 7 -11.19 -10.15 -8.23
CA SER A 7 -11.51 -11.57 -8.28
C SER A 7 -11.67 -12.14 -6.86
N ASP A 8 -12.40 -13.24 -6.73
CA ASP A 8 -12.63 -13.90 -5.44
C ASP A 8 -11.31 -14.42 -4.85
N GLU A 9 -10.40 -14.91 -5.71
CA GLU A 9 -9.08 -15.37 -5.30
C GLU A 9 -8.25 -14.24 -4.67
N LEU A 10 -8.21 -13.07 -5.32
CA LEU A 10 -7.49 -11.92 -4.79
C LEU A 10 -8.14 -11.41 -3.49
N HIS A 11 -9.47 -11.47 -3.39
CA HIS A 11 -10.17 -11.10 -2.18
C HIS A 11 -9.77 -11.99 -0.98
N ASP A 12 -9.63 -13.29 -1.20
CA ASP A 12 -9.18 -14.23 -0.17
C ASP A 12 -7.71 -14.04 0.21
N GLU A 13 -6.82 -13.79 -0.76
CA GLU A 13 -5.42 -13.43 -0.47
C GLU A 13 -5.30 -12.17 0.39
N VAL A 14 -6.08 -11.12 0.06
CA VAL A 14 -6.11 -9.88 0.85
C VAL A 14 -6.62 -10.16 2.26
N ARG A 15 -7.64 -11.02 2.41
CA ARG A 15 -8.20 -11.39 3.72
C ARG A 15 -7.16 -12.10 4.59
N GLU A 16 -6.45 -13.09 4.05
CA GLU A 16 -5.40 -13.80 4.77
C GLU A 16 -4.26 -12.86 5.17
N ALA A 17 -3.75 -12.08 4.22
CA ALA A 17 -2.69 -11.11 4.48
C ALA A 17 -3.10 -10.06 5.52
N SER A 18 -4.35 -9.61 5.52
CA SER A 18 -4.87 -8.63 6.48
C SER A 18 -4.81 -9.16 7.92
N THR A 19 -5.07 -10.46 8.11
CA THR A 19 -5.01 -11.13 9.41
C THR A 19 -3.57 -11.18 9.93
N VAL A 20 -2.62 -11.57 9.08
CA VAL A 20 -1.19 -11.63 9.43
C VAL A 20 -0.63 -10.24 9.75
N MET A 21 -1.02 -9.25 8.95
CA MET A 21 -0.51 -7.89 9.07
C MET A 21 -1.28 -7.01 10.08
N SER A 22 -2.19 -7.61 10.86
CA SER A 22 -3.03 -6.95 11.87
C SER A 22 -3.72 -5.68 11.35
N ARG A 23 -4.38 -5.77 10.20
CA ARG A 23 -5.10 -4.63 9.57
C ARG A 23 -6.45 -5.05 8.99
N SER A 24 -7.30 -4.09 8.63
CA SER A 24 -8.55 -4.40 7.94
C SER A 24 -8.29 -4.86 6.49
N ILE A 25 -9.21 -5.62 5.91
CA ILE A 25 -9.15 -6.07 4.51
C ILE A 25 -8.99 -4.86 3.57
N ASN A 26 -9.77 -3.80 3.77
CA ASN A 26 -9.68 -2.59 2.97
C ASN A 26 -8.30 -1.90 3.11
N ALA A 27 -7.75 -1.82 4.33
CA ALA A 27 -6.43 -1.25 4.55
C ALA A 27 -5.31 -2.10 3.91
N GLN A 28 -5.47 -3.42 3.88
CA GLN A 28 -4.55 -4.32 3.16
C GLN A 28 -4.63 -4.14 1.66
N ALA A 29 -5.84 -4.07 1.09
CA ALA A 29 -6.04 -3.80 -0.33
C ALA A 29 -5.46 -2.44 -0.73
N GLU A 30 -5.74 -1.39 0.05
CA GLU A 30 -5.19 -0.05 -0.17
C GLU A 30 -3.66 -0.04 -0.12
N PHE A 31 -3.06 -0.79 0.82
CA PHE A 31 -1.62 -0.94 0.90
C PHE A 31 -1.03 -1.57 -0.37
N TRP A 32 -1.60 -2.67 -0.87
CA TRP A 32 -1.14 -3.29 -2.11
C TRP A 32 -1.32 -2.38 -3.32
N MET A 33 -2.44 -1.68 -3.44
CA MET A 33 -2.66 -0.71 -4.53
C MET A 33 -1.62 0.43 -4.50
N LYS A 34 -1.31 0.97 -3.32
CA LYS A 34 -0.30 2.02 -3.17
C LYS A 34 1.09 1.53 -3.53
N VAL A 35 1.49 0.37 -3.01
CA VAL A 35 2.80 -0.22 -3.27
C VAL A 35 2.95 -0.61 -4.75
N GLY A 36 1.92 -1.21 -5.35
CA GLY A 36 1.90 -1.57 -6.78
C GLY A 36 2.12 -0.34 -7.66
N ARG A 37 1.34 0.73 -7.46
CA ARG A 37 1.53 1.99 -8.18
C ARG A 37 2.94 2.57 -7.99
N LEU A 38 3.47 2.56 -6.76
CA LEU A 38 4.81 3.07 -6.49
C LEU A 38 5.91 2.23 -7.16
N ALA A 39 5.74 0.91 -7.21
CA ALA A 39 6.66 0.01 -7.89
C ALA A 39 6.62 0.20 -9.42
N GLU A 40 5.43 0.43 -10.00
CA GLU A 40 5.29 0.78 -11.42
C GLU A 40 5.96 2.12 -11.75
N GLU A 41 5.82 3.12 -10.88
CA GLU A 41 6.46 4.45 -11.05
C GLU A 41 7.98 4.41 -10.83
N ASN A 42 8.49 3.43 -10.08
CA ASN A 42 9.90 3.31 -9.73
C ASN A 42 10.44 1.89 -9.97
N PRO A 43 10.55 1.44 -11.24
CA PRO A 43 10.88 0.03 -11.56
C PRO A 43 12.24 -0.46 -11.05
N THR A 44 13.14 0.47 -10.75
CA THR A 44 14.50 0.18 -10.26
C THR A 44 14.59 0.12 -8.74
N MET A 45 13.55 0.54 -8.02
CA MET A 45 13.52 0.55 -6.55
C MET A 45 12.98 -0.78 -6.02
N THR A 46 13.68 -1.33 -5.04
CA THR A 46 13.20 -2.47 -4.26
C THR A 46 12.04 -2.07 -3.36
N PHE A 47 11.26 -3.05 -2.91
CA PHE A 47 10.18 -2.82 -1.95
C PHE A 47 10.65 -2.06 -0.69
N ILE A 48 11.82 -2.40 -0.15
CA ILE A 48 12.35 -1.73 1.05
C ILE A 48 12.64 -0.25 0.77
N GLU A 49 13.22 0.06 -0.40
CA GLU A 49 13.50 1.44 -0.81
C GLU A 49 12.22 2.24 -1.03
N ILE A 50 11.19 1.63 -1.64
CA ILE A 50 9.86 2.25 -1.80
C ILE A 50 9.26 2.64 -0.44
N ILE A 51 9.29 1.71 0.53
CA ILE A 51 8.76 1.99 1.87
C ILE A 51 9.58 3.06 2.60
N ALA A 52 10.91 3.04 2.45
CA ALA A 52 11.78 4.06 3.04
C ALA A 52 11.50 5.46 2.46
N ALA A 53 11.34 5.56 1.13
CA ALA A 53 11.02 6.79 0.44
C ALA A 53 9.64 7.36 0.87
N GLU A 54 8.62 6.51 0.95
CA GLU A 54 7.28 6.97 1.38
C GLU A 54 7.28 7.44 2.85
N ARG A 55 8.04 6.78 3.73
CA ARG A 55 8.26 7.27 5.11
C ARG A 55 8.92 8.65 5.15
N GLN A 56 9.93 8.89 4.31
CA GLN A 56 10.59 10.20 4.21
C GLN A 56 9.63 11.27 3.68
N ARG A 57 8.81 10.92 2.69
CA ARG A 57 7.78 11.80 2.12
C ARG A 57 6.74 12.23 3.14
N VAL A 58 6.24 11.30 3.96
CA VAL A 58 5.30 11.60 5.06
C VAL A 58 5.95 12.55 6.07
N LYS A 59 7.16 12.25 6.53
CA LYS A 59 7.90 13.14 7.45
C LYS A 59 8.05 14.54 6.86
N ALA A 60 8.47 14.67 5.60
CA ALA A 60 8.65 15.96 4.94
C ALA A 60 7.34 16.77 4.88
N ARG A 61 6.19 16.11 4.64
CA ARG A 61 4.87 16.77 4.66
C ARG A 61 4.47 17.23 6.05
N GLU A 62 4.76 16.46 7.10
CA GLU A 62 4.50 16.85 8.48
C GLU A 62 5.35 18.06 8.91
N TYR A 63 6.58 18.19 8.40
CA TYR A 63 7.43 19.36 8.64
C TYR A 63 6.95 20.61 7.89
N GLN A 64 6.40 20.46 6.69
CA GLN A 64 5.88 21.58 5.89
C GLN A 64 4.51 22.11 6.36
N GLY A 65 3.80 21.33 7.18
CA GLY A 65 2.51 21.72 7.78
C GLY A 65 2.61 22.43 9.14
N LYS A 66 3.83 22.72 9.63
CA LYS A 66 4.10 23.56 10.81
C LYS A 66 4.60 24.92 10.36
#